data_AF-A0A519D2T0-F1
#
_entry.id   AF-A0A519D2T0-F1
#
_cell.length_a   1.000
_cell.length_b   1.000
_cell.length_c   1.000
_cell.angle_alpha   90.00
_cell.angle_beta   90.00
_cell.angle_gamma   90.00
#
_symmetry.space_group_name_H-M   'P 1'
#
loop_
_entity.id
_entity.type
_entity.pdbx_description
1 polymer ?
#
loop_
_entity_poly.entity_id
_entity_poly.type
_entity_poly.pdbx_seq_one_letter_code
_entity_poly.pdbx_strand_id
1 'polypeptide(L)'
;MAGDNFDKGWVYILHFKIPGLKSNYFKIGLTKNPIPERISGLQTGNPFKIVKHHHFDSECMGLLEGHLHKIFAERRFRKEWFTFAPRVLKKVIKEGTDFSNKYNPLAIKLRKLDKQTSIHKPMTPTANHLKLHKEAIDISRNIQEIELQRDIAKENLRRLTGNCIGIDGITGFTGLKIPAPSLKSSELKKHDLSEWQKWQITGIFSKKEEIIGVGTKLKNHPKLDTKHKVLKNSASSLFDLSTYNAKTKSRSKSSRNYHAEYIDCIGELGLLKADLDMIIIQFKLDCRRRHEIIDVFKYLRTDNGTKFDKDGFNTNKRKAYDARWFYSNNPSPSFSVSNAIGYQ
;
A
#
# COMPACT_ATOMS: atom_id res chain seq x y z
N MET A 1 4.79 -5.61 5.87
CA MET A 1 3.58 -5.51 5.00
C MET A 1 2.87 -6.85 4.83
N ALA A 2 3.49 -7.98 5.15
CA ALA A 2 2.89 -9.31 5.09
C ALA A 2 2.06 -9.67 6.34
N GLY A 3 1.48 -8.69 7.04
CA GLY A 3 0.82 -8.91 8.34
C GLY A 3 -0.71 -8.92 8.31
N ASP A 4 -1.30 -8.10 7.42
CA ASP A 4 -2.72 -7.74 7.50
C ASP A 4 -3.52 -8.15 6.24
N ASN A 5 -2.92 -8.91 5.32
CA ASN A 5 -3.47 -9.15 3.98
C ASN A 5 -3.65 -10.64 3.61
N PHE A 6 -3.62 -11.55 4.59
CA PHE A 6 -3.89 -13.00 4.42
C PHE A 6 -5.37 -13.36 4.53
N ASP A 7 -6.24 -12.44 4.12
CA ASP A 7 -7.66 -12.71 4.05
C ASP A 7 -7.96 -13.71 2.94
N LYS A 8 -8.78 -14.72 3.29
CA LYS A 8 -9.34 -15.64 2.32
C LYS A 8 -10.45 -14.96 1.53
N GLY A 9 -10.51 -15.24 0.24
CA GLY A 9 -11.58 -14.82 -0.65
C GLY A 9 -11.26 -15.10 -2.10
N TRP A 10 -11.90 -14.34 -2.99
CA TRP A 10 -11.73 -14.47 -4.43
C TRP A 10 -11.08 -13.23 -5.01
N VAL A 11 -10.14 -13.44 -5.94
CA VAL A 11 -9.72 -12.42 -6.90
C VAL A 11 -10.35 -12.77 -8.24
N TYR A 12 -11.12 -11.84 -8.81
CA TYR A 12 -11.86 -12.08 -10.05
C TYR A 12 -11.30 -11.25 -11.21
N ILE A 13 -11.52 -11.77 -12.41
CA ILE A 13 -11.38 -11.06 -13.67
C ILE A 13 -12.76 -10.98 -14.31
N LEU A 14 -13.33 -9.78 -14.39
CA LEU A 14 -14.62 -9.55 -15.07
C LEU A 14 -14.38 -8.91 -16.44
N HIS A 15 -15.34 -9.06 -17.34
CA HIS A 15 -15.34 -8.34 -18.61
C HIS A 15 -16.77 -7.90 -18.99
N PHE A 16 -16.86 -6.96 -19.93
CA PHE A 16 -18.13 -6.54 -20.51
C PHE A 16 -18.52 -7.44 -21.68
N LYS A 17 -19.76 -7.93 -21.66
CA LYS A 17 -20.41 -8.51 -22.83
C LYS A 17 -21.12 -7.39 -23.59
N ILE A 18 -20.53 -6.97 -24.71
CA ILE A 18 -21.09 -5.96 -25.61
C ILE A 18 -21.63 -6.71 -26.85
N PRO A 19 -22.92 -6.54 -27.21
CA PRO A 19 -23.47 -7.15 -28.41
C PRO A 19 -22.66 -6.77 -29.66
N GLY A 20 -22.27 -7.76 -30.47
CA GLY A 20 -21.51 -7.55 -31.71
C GLY A 20 -20.05 -7.12 -31.56
N LEU A 21 -19.54 -6.91 -30.34
CA LEU A 21 -18.19 -6.37 -30.10
C LEU A 21 -17.42 -7.20 -29.07
N LYS A 22 -16.17 -7.54 -29.40
CA LYS A 22 -15.23 -8.12 -28.43
C LYS A 22 -14.62 -6.98 -27.60
N SER A 23 -14.98 -6.93 -26.31
CA SER A 23 -14.34 -6.02 -25.36
C SER A 23 -12.97 -6.56 -24.93
N ASN A 24 -11.94 -5.70 -25.02
CA ASN A 24 -10.62 -5.96 -24.44
C ASN A 24 -10.47 -5.35 -23.03
N TYR A 25 -11.58 -4.89 -22.43
CA TYR A 25 -11.58 -4.27 -21.10
C TYR A 25 -11.91 -5.30 -20.03
N PHE A 26 -10.98 -5.45 -19.09
CA PHE A 26 -11.08 -6.39 -17.99
C PHE A 26 -10.93 -5.67 -16.66
N LYS A 27 -11.71 -6.08 -15.68
CA LYS A 27 -11.61 -5.60 -14.29
C LYS A 27 -10.93 -6.65 -13.44
N ILE A 28 -9.88 -6.29 -12.73
CA ILE A 28 -9.29 -7.12 -11.68
C ILE A 28 -9.73 -6.56 -10.34
N GLY A 29 -10.39 -7.37 -9.52
CA GLY A 29 -10.81 -6.97 -8.18
C GLY A 29 -10.93 -8.16 -7.24
N LEU A 30 -11.24 -7.89 -5.98
CA LEU A 30 -11.37 -8.89 -4.94
C LEU A 30 -12.73 -8.85 -4.25
N THR A 31 -13.10 -9.96 -3.60
CA THR A 31 -14.36 -10.07 -2.81
C THR A 31 -14.27 -11.20 -1.79
N LYS A 32 -14.91 -11.00 -0.62
CA LYS A 32 -15.22 -12.07 0.34
C LYS A 32 -16.60 -12.68 0.11
N ASN A 33 -17.47 -11.97 -0.60
CA ASN A 33 -18.82 -12.42 -0.96
C ASN A 33 -18.78 -13.21 -2.27
N PRO A 34 -19.75 -14.11 -2.51
CA PRO A 34 -19.88 -14.81 -3.78
C PRO A 34 -19.79 -13.88 -4.98
N ILE A 35 -19.04 -14.29 -6.01
CA ILE A 35 -18.80 -13.47 -7.20
C ILE A 35 -20.10 -13.01 -7.89
N PRO A 36 -21.17 -13.82 -8.01
CA PRO A 36 -22.43 -13.36 -8.59
C PRO A 36 -23.05 -12.16 -7.86
N GLU A 37 -23.02 -12.14 -6.53
CA GLU A 37 -23.49 -11.00 -5.71
C GLU A 37 -22.65 -9.75 -5.96
N ARG A 38 -21.33 -9.92 -6.03
CA ARG A 38 -20.42 -8.81 -6.35
C ARG A 38 -20.68 -8.28 -7.76
N ILE A 39 -20.95 -9.14 -8.74
CA ILE A 39 -21.33 -8.73 -10.10
C ILE A 39 -22.65 -7.96 -10.06
N SER A 40 -23.66 -8.44 -9.34
CA SER A 40 -24.95 -7.75 -9.18
C SER A 40 -24.76 -6.33 -8.65
N GLY A 41 -23.94 -6.16 -7.61
CA GLY A 41 -23.64 -4.83 -7.06
C GLY A 41 -22.87 -3.92 -8.03
N LEU A 42 -22.05 -4.47 -8.92
CA LEU A 42 -21.33 -3.71 -9.95
C LEU A 42 -22.19 -3.44 -11.20
N GLN A 43 -23.25 -4.21 -11.41
CA GLN A 43 -24.14 -4.08 -12.58
C GLN A 43 -25.05 -2.86 -12.47
N THR A 44 -25.39 -2.43 -11.25
CA THR A 44 -26.24 -1.25 -11.00
C THR A 44 -25.65 -0.01 -11.69
N GLY A 45 -26.40 0.51 -12.68
CA GLY A 45 -25.98 1.68 -13.47
C GLY A 45 -25.00 1.40 -14.61
N ASN A 46 -24.68 0.13 -14.90
CA ASN A 46 -23.85 -0.24 -16.04
C ASN A 46 -24.74 -0.67 -17.23
N PRO A 47 -24.64 -0.02 -18.41
CA PRO A 47 -25.43 -0.39 -19.58
C PRO A 47 -24.99 -1.72 -20.22
N PHE A 48 -23.77 -2.19 -19.93
CA PHE A 48 -23.25 -3.45 -20.46
C PHE A 48 -23.35 -4.55 -19.41
N LYS A 49 -23.65 -5.77 -19.87
CA LYS A 49 -23.68 -6.95 -18.99
C LYS A 49 -22.26 -7.27 -18.54
N ILE A 50 -22.04 -7.27 -17.22
CA ILE A 50 -20.78 -7.69 -16.61
C ILE A 50 -20.84 -9.20 -16.42
N VAL A 51 -19.82 -9.91 -16.89
CA VAL A 51 -19.71 -11.35 -16.68
C VAL A 51 -18.33 -11.72 -16.16
N LYS A 52 -18.29 -12.81 -15.39
CA LYS A 52 -17.04 -13.41 -14.90
C LYS A 52 -16.29 -14.02 -16.08
N HIS A 53 -15.04 -13.60 -16.29
CA HIS A 53 -14.12 -14.25 -17.22
C HIS A 53 -13.29 -15.32 -16.50
N HIS A 54 -12.72 -14.98 -15.35
CA HIS A 54 -11.91 -15.90 -14.54
C HIS A 54 -11.99 -15.52 -13.05
N HIS A 55 -11.55 -16.41 -12.17
CA HIS A 55 -11.36 -16.12 -10.75
C HIS A 55 -10.32 -17.06 -10.15
N PHE A 56 -9.69 -16.59 -9.08
CA PHE A 56 -8.73 -17.34 -8.27
C PHE A 56 -9.29 -17.48 -6.86
N ASP A 57 -9.27 -18.70 -6.33
CA ASP A 57 -9.43 -18.96 -4.90
C ASP A 57 -8.13 -18.61 -4.19
N SER A 58 -8.16 -17.60 -3.32
CA SER A 58 -6.95 -17.10 -2.66
C SER A 58 -7.09 -17.11 -1.15
N GLU A 59 -6.04 -17.58 -0.49
CA GLU A 59 -5.86 -17.48 0.96
C GLU A 59 -5.19 -16.15 1.35
N CYS A 60 -4.92 -15.29 0.38
CA CYS A 60 -4.28 -13.99 0.52
C CYS A 60 -4.76 -13.00 -0.55
N MET A 61 -6.08 -12.84 -0.68
CA MET A 61 -6.69 -12.16 -1.83
C MET A 61 -6.17 -10.73 -2.06
N GLY A 62 -5.85 -10.00 -0.98
CA GLY A 62 -5.32 -8.64 -1.06
C GLY A 62 -3.88 -8.58 -1.59
N LEU A 63 -3.05 -9.58 -1.27
CA LEU A 63 -1.71 -9.69 -1.85
C LEU A 63 -1.78 -10.03 -3.33
N LEU A 64 -2.63 -11.00 -3.70
CA LEU A 64 -2.78 -11.43 -5.09
C LEU A 64 -3.33 -10.31 -5.99
N GLU A 65 -4.39 -9.63 -5.56
CA GLU A 65 -4.97 -8.52 -6.32
C GLU A 65 -3.96 -7.38 -6.49
N GLY A 66 -3.30 -6.99 -5.39
CA GLY A 66 -2.30 -5.93 -5.40
C GLY A 66 -1.08 -6.27 -6.26
N HIS A 67 -0.68 -7.54 -6.31
CA HIS A 67 0.39 -8.06 -7.17
C HIS A 67 0.04 -7.90 -8.65
N LEU A 68 -1.12 -8.43 -9.08
CA LEU A 68 -1.59 -8.31 -10.45
C LEU A 68 -1.77 -6.84 -10.86
N HIS A 69 -2.27 -6.02 -9.95
CA HIS A 69 -2.46 -4.60 -10.18
C HIS A 69 -1.16 -3.86 -10.48
N LYS A 70 -0.07 -4.20 -9.77
CA LYS A 70 1.23 -3.56 -9.96
C LYS A 70 1.93 -4.09 -11.21
N ILE A 71 2.04 -5.41 -11.39
CA ILE A 71 2.73 -6.00 -12.55
C ILE A 71 2.09 -5.59 -13.88
N PHE A 72 0.77 -5.43 -13.91
CA PHE A 72 0.05 -5.01 -15.11
C PHE A 72 -0.34 -3.52 -15.10
N ALA A 73 0.34 -2.68 -14.31
CA ALA A 73 0.02 -1.26 -14.16
C ALA A 73 0.03 -0.49 -15.48
N GLU A 74 0.98 -0.78 -16.38
CA GLU A 74 1.06 -0.20 -17.73
C GLU A 74 -0.18 -0.46 -18.59
N ARG A 75 -0.96 -1.52 -18.29
CA ARG A 75 -2.17 -1.89 -19.02
C ARG A 75 -3.43 -1.34 -18.39
N ARG A 76 -3.32 -0.64 -17.26
CA ARG A 76 -4.45 -0.10 -16.52
C ARG A 76 -4.89 1.21 -17.15
N PHE A 77 -6.09 1.25 -17.74
CA PHE A 77 -6.60 2.48 -18.36
C PHE A 77 -7.46 3.31 -17.38
N ARG A 78 -8.13 2.68 -16.40
CA ARG A 78 -8.95 3.41 -15.41
C ARG A 78 -9.22 2.62 -14.14
N LYS A 79 -8.85 3.16 -12.98
CA LYS A 79 -9.11 2.55 -11.65
C LYS A 79 -8.66 1.08 -11.61
N GLU A 80 -9.59 0.14 -11.57
CA GLU A 80 -9.35 -1.32 -11.51
C GLU A 80 -9.53 -1.99 -12.88
N TRP A 81 -9.65 -1.20 -13.94
CA TRP A 81 -9.86 -1.65 -15.31
C TRP A 81 -8.60 -1.56 -16.15
N PHE A 82 -8.38 -2.62 -16.93
CA PHE A 82 -7.21 -2.88 -17.73
C PHE A 82 -7.61 -3.22 -19.16
N THR A 83 -6.72 -2.92 -20.10
CA THR A 83 -6.86 -3.30 -21.50
C THR A 83 -5.92 -4.44 -21.79
N PHE A 84 -6.45 -5.63 -22.06
CA PHE A 84 -5.65 -6.82 -22.31
C PHE A 84 -5.91 -7.38 -23.71
N ALA A 85 -4.85 -7.48 -24.51
CA ALA A 85 -4.85 -8.37 -25.66
C ALA A 85 -4.97 -9.84 -25.17
N PRO A 86 -5.51 -10.76 -25.99
CA PRO A 86 -5.68 -12.17 -25.59
C PRO A 86 -4.42 -12.83 -25.04
N ARG A 87 -3.25 -12.52 -25.61
CA ARG A 87 -1.94 -13.01 -25.11
C ARG A 87 -1.60 -12.48 -23.72
N VAL A 88 -1.92 -11.22 -23.44
CA VAL A 88 -1.67 -10.59 -22.12
C VAL A 88 -2.64 -11.16 -21.09
N LEU A 89 -3.92 -11.34 -21.44
CA LEU A 89 -4.90 -11.94 -20.54
C LEU A 89 -4.49 -13.35 -20.08
N LYS A 90 -3.97 -14.18 -21.00
CA LYS A 90 -3.38 -15.48 -20.65
C LYS A 90 -2.23 -15.36 -19.66
N LYS A 91 -1.35 -14.34 -19.81
CA LYS A 91 -0.27 -14.07 -18.86
C LYS A 91 -0.81 -13.66 -17.48
N VAL A 92 -1.85 -12.82 -17.42
CA VAL A 92 -2.50 -12.42 -16.17
C VAL A 92 -3.06 -13.64 -15.43
N ILE A 93 -3.75 -14.54 -16.15
CA ILE A 93 -4.30 -15.77 -15.58
C ILE A 93 -3.19 -16.69 -15.08
N LYS A 94 -2.12 -16.86 -15.87
CA LYS A 94 -0.97 -17.67 -15.46
C LYS A 94 -0.31 -17.10 -14.21
N GLU A 95 -0.02 -15.80 -14.19
CA GLU A 95 0.61 -15.12 -13.06
C GLU A 95 -0.22 -15.25 -11.77
N GLY A 96 -1.54 -15.04 -11.86
CA GLY A 96 -2.41 -15.18 -10.69
C GLY A 96 -2.51 -16.63 -10.19
N THR A 97 -2.45 -17.60 -11.10
CA THR A 97 -2.44 -19.04 -10.76
C THR A 97 -1.14 -19.42 -10.08
N ASP A 98 0.01 -19.04 -10.66
CA ASP A 98 1.33 -19.33 -10.11
C ASP A 98 1.51 -18.68 -8.74
N PHE A 99 1.08 -17.41 -8.59
CA PHE A 99 1.07 -16.72 -7.31
C PHE A 99 0.21 -17.47 -6.28
N SER A 100 -1.02 -17.83 -6.64
CA SER A 100 -1.93 -18.53 -5.73
C SER A 100 -1.36 -19.87 -5.27
N ASN A 101 -0.81 -20.66 -6.20
CA ASN A 101 -0.17 -21.94 -5.90
C ASN A 101 1.00 -21.80 -4.94
N LYS A 102 1.82 -20.75 -5.12
CA LYS A 102 2.98 -20.46 -4.27
C LYS A 102 2.57 -19.95 -2.89
N TYR A 103 1.65 -18.99 -2.82
CA TYR A 103 1.33 -18.27 -1.59
C TYR A 103 0.24 -18.91 -0.75
N ASN A 104 -0.76 -19.58 -1.34
CA ASN A 104 -1.91 -20.09 -0.58
C ASN A 104 -1.50 -21.07 0.54
N PRO A 105 -0.62 -22.07 0.30
CA PRO A 105 -0.19 -22.99 1.36
C PRO A 105 0.54 -22.27 2.50
N LEU A 106 1.31 -21.22 2.17
CA LEU A 106 2.08 -20.44 3.13
C LEU A 106 1.17 -19.51 3.95
N ALA A 107 0.20 -18.87 3.30
CA ALA A 107 -0.81 -18.02 3.93
C ALA A 107 -1.62 -18.80 4.98
N ILE A 108 -2.02 -20.04 4.70
CA ILE A 108 -2.73 -20.91 5.66
C ILE A 108 -1.88 -21.14 6.91
N LYS A 109 -0.60 -21.48 6.74
CA LYS A 109 0.34 -21.72 7.85
C LYS A 109 0.56 -20.44 8.66
N LEU A 110 0.83 -19.32 7.99
CA LEU A 110 1.07 -18.05 8.64
C LEU A 110 -0.14 -17.50 9.39
N ARG A 111 -1.35 -17.64 8.85
CA ARG A 111 -2.58 -17.18 9.52
C ARG A 111 -2.76 -17.86 10.89
N LYS A 112 -2.35 -19.12 11.03
CA LYS A 112 -2.34 -19.84 12.31
C LYS A 112 -1.22 -19.31 13.21
N LEU A 113 -0.02 -19.15 12.67
CA LEU A 113 1.16 -18.72 13.42
C LEU A 113 1.06 -17.28 13.95
N ASP A 114 0.49 -16.37 13.15
CA ASP A 114 0.34 -14.94 13.46
C ASP A 114 -0.59 -14.69 14.66
N LYS A 115 -1.38 -15.69 15.07
CA LYS A 115 -2.24 -15.65 16.26
C LYS A 115 -1.60 -16.25 17.52
N GLN A 116 -0.37 -16.75 17.41
CA GLN A 116 0.31 -17.43 18.51
C GLN A 116 1.40 -16.54 19.10
N THR A 117 1.36 -16.33 20.42
CA THR A 117 2.39 -15.64 21.19
C THR A 117 3.75 -16.34 21.01
N SER A 118 4.79 -15.52 20.84
CA SER A 118 6.17 -15.98 20.78
C SER A 118 6.65 -16.36 22.19
N ILE A 119 6.91 -17.64 22.41
CA ILE A 119 7.25 -18.21 23.74
C ILE A 119 8.66 -18.77 23.82
N HIS A 120 9.33 -18.94 22.68
CA HIS A 120 10.65 -19.57 22.62
C HIS A 120 11.75 -18.51 22.48
N LYS A 121 12.93 -18.83 23.04
CA LYS A 121 14.14 -18.02 22.90
C LYS A 121 14.53 -17.81 21.42
N PRO A 122 15.24 -16.70 21.12
CA PRO A 122 15.88 -16.48 19.83
C PRO A 122 16.64 -17.71 19.31
N MET A 123 16.74 -17.86 17.99
CA MET A 123 17.59 -18.88 17.37
C MET A 123 18.78 -18.28 16.63
N THR A 124 19.87 -19.04 16.55
CA THR A 124 21.00 -18.72 15.69
C THR A 124 20.63 -18.89 14.22
N PRO A 125 21.15 -18.05 13.31
CA PRO A 125 20.89 -18.17 11.90
C PRO A 125 21.58 -19.40 11.29
N THR A 126 20.96 -20.01 10.29
CA THR A 126 21.57 -21.03 9.43
C THR A 126 22.27 -20.35 8.25
N ALA A 127 23.09 -21.09 7.50
CA ALA A 127 23.69 -20.58 6.26
C ALA A 127 22.62 -20.07 5.26
N ASN A 128 21.47 -20.76 5.19
CA ASN A 128 20.36 -20.31 4.35
C ASN A 128 19.72 -19.02 4.87
N HIS A 129 19.57 -18.85 6.19
CA HIS A 129 19.06 -17.59 6.76
C HIS A 129 19.95 -16.41 6.40
N LEU A 130 21.28 -16.57 6.51
CA LEU A 130 22.23 -15.51 6.15
C LEU A 130 22.20 -15.17 4.66
N LYS A 131 22.06 -16.18 3.79
CA LYS A 131 21.89 -15.98 2.34
C LYS A 131 20.62 -15.17 2.03
N LEU A 132 19.48 -15.61 2.55
CA LEU A 132 18.19 -14.92 2.36
C LEU A 132 18.18 -13.53 2.98
N HIS A 133 18.92 -13.33 4.08
CA HIS A 133 19.03 -12.03 4.74
C HIS A 133 19.75 -11.01 3.88
N LYS A 134 20.88 -11.40 3.28
CA LYS A 134 21.60 -10.58 2.31
C LYS A 134 20.70 -10.20 1.13
N GLU A 135 20.00 -11.18 0.56
CA GLU A 135 19.05 -10.97 -0.53
C GLU A 135 17.92 -10.01 -0.13
N ALA A 136 17.35 -10.18 1.07
CA ALA A 136 16.31 -9.29 1.58
C ALA A 136 16.79 -7.85 1.81
N ILE A 137 18.04 -7.66 2.26
CA ILE A 137 18.65 -6.33 2.39
C ILE A 137 18.81 -5.68 1.02
N ASP A 138 19.32 -6.41 0.03
CA ASP A 138 19.54 -5.89 -1.32
C ASP A 138 18.20 -5.53 -2.00
N ILE A 139 17.19 -6.40 -1.90
CA ILE A 139 15.83 -6.10 -2.38
C ILE A 139 15.25 -4.88 -1.65
N SER A 140 15.43 -4.78 -0.33
CA SER A 140 14.93 -3.64 0.45
C SER A 140 15.58 -2.32 0.03
N ARG A 141 16.89 -2.34 -0.30
CA ARG A 141 17.61 -1.18 -0.83
C ARG A 141 17.09 -0.80 -2.22
N ASN A 142 16.84 -1.76 -3.10
CA ASN A 142 16.27 -1.49 -4.42
C ASN A 142 14.85 -0.91 -4.31
N ILE A 143 14.01 -1.45 -3.42
CA ILE A 143 12.68 -0.88 -3.13
C ILE A 143 12.80 0.58 -2.69
N GLN A 144 13.75 0.90 -1.81
CA GLN A 144 13.97 2.26 -1.34
C GLN A 144 14.35 3.21 -2.50
N GLU A 145 15.18 2.75 -3.43
CA GLU A 145 15.58 3.50 -4.63
C GLU A 145 14.38 3.80 -5.53
N ILE A 146 13.65 2.77 -5.94
CA ILE A 146 12.51 2.90 -6.85
C ILE A 146 11.39 3.72 -6.19
N GLU A 147 11.18 3.60 -4.88
CA GLU A 147 10.24 4.48 -4.18
C GLU A 147 10.67 5.95 -4.22
N LEU A 148 11.97 6.26 -4.11
CA LEU A 148 12.46 7.63 -4.24
C LEU A 148 12.29 8.15 -5.67
N GLN A 149 12.57 7.32 -6.69
CA GLN A 149 12.36 7.69 -8.09
C GLN A 149 10.88 7.97 -8.38
N ARG A 150 9.97 7.08 -7.95
CA ARG A 150 8.52 7.28 -8.03
C ARG A 150 8.08 8.57 -7.34
N ASP A 151 8.59 8.83 -6.15
CA ASP A 151 8.22 10.03 -5.38
C ASP A 151 8.78 11.30 -6.06
N ILE A 152 9.98 11.26 -6.64
CA ILE A 152 10.54 12.35 -7.47
C ILE A 152 9.65 12.62 -8.69
N ALA A 153 9.26 11.59 -9.44
CA ALA A 153 8.36 11.72 -10.58
C ALA A 153 7.02 12.36 -10.15
N LYS A 154 6.47 11.92 -9.01
CA LYS A 154 5.28 12.51 -8.40
C LYS A 154 5.45 14.00 -8.06
N GLU A 155 6.57 14.41 -7.48
CA GLU A 155 6.82 15.83 -7.15
C GLU A 155 7.02 16.69 -8.41
N ASN A 156 7.64 16.13 -9.46
CA ASN A 156 7.72 16.80 -10.76
C ASN A 156 6.33 16.99 -11.39
N LEU A 157 5.48 15.96 -11.33
CA LEU A 157 4.08 16.04 -11.75
C LEU A 157 3.30 17.07 -10.93
N ARG A 158 3.54 17.16 -9.61
CA ARG A 158 2.96 18.20 -8.75
C ARG A 158 3.37 19.60 -9.20
N ARG A 159 4.65 19.82 -9.50
CA ARG A 159 5.14 21.10 -10.06
C ARG A 159 4.49 21.46 -11.39
N LEU A 160 4.40 20.50 -12.32
CA LEU A 160 3.74 20.73 -13.63
C LEU A 160 2.25 21.02 -13.48
N THR A 161 1.58 20.35 -12.53
CA THR A 161 0.18 20.62 -12.18
C THR A 161 0.05 22.06 -11.69
N GLY A 162 0.95 22.51 -10.82
CA GLY A 162 0.92 23.84 -10.22
C GLY A 162 -0.35 24.04 -9.40
N ASN A 163 -0.95 25.22 -9.53
CA ASN A 163 -2.15 25.60 -8.79
C ASN A 163 -3.44 25.41 -9.62
N CYS A 164 -3.57 24.26 -10.28
CA CYS A 164 -4.71 23.91 -11.14
C CYS A 164 -5.42 22.64 -10.63
N ILE A 165 -6.61 22.29 -11.17
CA ILE A 165 -7.32 21.05 -10.79
C ILE A 165 -6.44 19.82 -10.97
N GLY A 166 -5.68 19.77 -12.06
CA GLY A 166 -4.94 18.57 -12.45
C GLY A 166 -4.40 18.66 -13.87
N ILE A 167 -3.71 17.61 -14.27
CA ILE A 167 -3.35 17.33 -15.67
C ILE A 167 -4.22 16.18 -16.13
N ASP A 168 -4.91 16.34 -17.25
CA ASP A 168 -5.89 15.38 -17.74
C ASP A 168 -5.34 13.94 -17.79
N GLY A 169 -6.04 13.02 -17.13
CA GLY A 169 -5.66 11.61 -17.00
C GLY A 169 -4.39 11.32 -16.16
N ILE A 170 -3.66 12.32 -15.67
CA ILE A 170 -2.37 12.15 -14.99
C ILE A 170 -2.43 12.53 -13.51
N THR A 171 -2.87 13.74 -13.19
CA THR A 171 -2.88 14.25 -11.81
C THR A 171 -4.21 14.89 -11.46
N GLY A 172 -4.51 14.96 -10.17
CA GLY A 172 -5.70 15.66 -9.69
C GLY A 172 -5.62 16.05 -8.23
N PHE A 173 -6.18 17.22 -7.93
CA PHE A 173 -6.58 17.59 -6.59
C PHE A 173 -8.00 17.12 -6.32
N THR A 174 -8.15 16.29 -5.29
CA THR A 174 -9.42 15.61 -4.98
C THR A 174 -10.22 16.33 -3.90
N GLY A 175 -9.66 17.38 -3.31
CA GLY A 175 -10.29 18.19 -2.28
C GLY A 175 -9.27 18.82 -1.33
N LEU A 176 -9.76 19.56 -0.34
CA LEU A 176 -8.98 20.01 0.80
C LEU A 176 -9.06 18.97 1.90
N LYS A 177 -7.92 18.40 2.27
CA LYS A 177 -7.80 17.60 3.49
C LYS A 177 -7.84 18.57 4.66
N ILE A 178 -8.98 18.66 5.31
CA ILE A 178 -9.14 19.31 6.62
C ILE A 178 -8.87 18.21 7.65
N PRO A 179 -7.67 18.16 8.23
CA PRO A 179 -7.36 17.14 9.21
C PRO A 179 -8.26 17.35 10.43
N ALA A 180 -8.95 16.28 10.84
CA ALA A 180 -9.64 16.30 12.11
C ALA A 180 -8.62 16.63 13.21
N PRO A 181 -8.97 17.50 14.16
CA PRO A 181 -8.11 17.73 15.28
C PRO A 181 -7.77 16.42 16.03
N SER A 182 -6.58 16.34 16.59
CA SER A 182 -6.03 15.10 17.13
C SER A 182 -5.33 15.34 18.46
N LEU A 183 -5.42 14.35 19.34
CA LEU A 183 -4.64 14.25 20.56
C LEU A 183 -3.18 13.87 20.24
N LYS A 184 -2.23 14.59 20.85
CA LYS A 184 -0.85 14.17 21.06
C LYS A 184 -0.76 13.40 22.37
N SER A 185 -0.99 12.09 22.30
CA SER A 185 -0.95 11.22 23.49
C SER A 185 0.40 11.32 24.24
N SER A 186 1.51 11.53 23.52
CA SER A 186 2.82 11.77 24.13
C SER A 186 2.89 13.05 24.95
N GLU A 187 2.24 14.14 24.52
CA GLU A 187 2.21 15.40 25.26
C GLU A 187 1.29 15.29 26.48
N LEU A 188 0.14 14.63 26.33
CA LEU A 188 -0.72 14.32 27.49
C LEU A 188 0.07 13.53 28.53
N LYS A 189 0.82 12.50 28.11
CA LYS A 189 1.66 11.71 29.02
C LYS A 189 2.70 12.55 29.77
N LYS A 190 3.30 13.54 29.10
CA LYS A 190 4.30 14.44 29.70
C LYS A 190 3.68 15.40 30.71
N HIS A 191 2.49 15.92 30.41
CA HIS A 191 1.84 16.97 31.21
C HIS A 191 0.91 16.43 32.30
N ASP A 192 0.28 15.28 32.10
CA ASP A 192 -0.67 14.66 33.02
C ASP A 192 -0.61 13.12 32.88
N LEU A 193 0.45 12.54 33.47
CA LEU A 193 0.69 11.09 33.42
C LEU A 193 -0.46 10.31 34.08
N SER A 194 -1.02 10.82 35.18
CA SER A 194 -2.12 10.18 35.91
C SER A 194 -3.36 10.07 35.04
N GLU A 195 -3.73 11.15 34.36
CA GLU A 195 -4.83 11.11 33.41
C GLU A 195 -4.50 10.17 32.25
N TRP A 196 -3.30 10.26 31.66
CA TRP A 196 -2.89 9.39 30.55
C TRP A 196 -3.02 7.90 30.90
N GLN A 197 -2.65 7.52 32.12
CA GLN A 197 -2.69 6.13 32.59
C GLN A 197 -4.12 5.56 32.69
N LYS A 198 -5.13 6.39 32.98
CA LYS A 198 -6.54 5.94 33.03
C LYS A 198 -7.07 5.42 31.70
N TRP A 199 -6.45 5.86 30.61
CA TRP A 199 -6.86 5.55 29.25
C TRP A 199 -5.94 4.52 28.60
N GLN A 200 -5.22 3.71 29.38
CA GLN A 200 -4.47 2.59 28.81
C GLN A 200 -5.37 1.37 28.64
N ILE A 201 -5.43 0.86 27.41
CA ILE A 201 -5.96 -0.48 27.14
C ILE A 201 -4.78 -1.45 27.20
N THR A 202 -4.91 -2.48 28.01
CA THR A 202 -3.95 -3.57 28.18
C THR A 202 -4.46 -4.85 27.49
N GLY A 203 -3.63 -5.89 27.44
CA GLY A 203 -4.03 -7.18 26.86
C GLY A 203 -4.14 -7.18 25.34
N ILE A 204 -3.46 -6.25 24.67
CA ILE A 204 -3.56 -6.08 23.22
C ILE A 204 -2.58 -7.01 22.54
N PHE A 205 -3.10 -7.83 21.63
CA PHE A 205 -2.26 -8.61 20.76
C PHE A 205 -1.48 -7.69 19.80
N SER A 206 -0.15 -7.80 19.82
CA SER A 206 0.75 -7.00 19.00
C SER A 206 1.75 -7.90 18.27
N LYS A 207 2.15 -7.46 17.07
CA LYS A 207 3.10 -8.14 16.21
C LYS A 207 4.16 -7.14 15.75
N LYS A 208 5.43 -7.44 16.01
CA LYS A 208 6.59 -6.70 15.51
C LYS A 208 7.39 -7.58 14.56
N GLU A 209 7.46 -7.16 13.30
CA GLU A 209 8.23 -7.80 12.23
C GLU A 209 9.29 -6.83 11.69
N GLU A 210 10.54 -7.26 11.56
CA GLU A 210 11.63 -6.40 11.09
C GLU A 210 12.78 -7.22 10.51
N ILE A 211 13.22 -6.88 9.29
CA ILE A 211 14.49 -7.36 8.74
C ILE A 211 15.61 -6.50 9.33
N ILE A 212 16.55 -7.12 10.02
CA ILE A 212 17.62 -6.42 10.72
C ILE A 212 18.62 -5.86 9.69
N GLY A 213 19.10 -4.64 9.90
CA GLY A 213 20.22 -4.08 9.12
C GLY A 213 19.88 -3.41 7.77
N VAL A 214 18.61 -3.27 7.40
CA VAL A 214 18.22 -2.64 6.10
C VAL A 214 18.71 -1.18 5.97
N GLY A 215 18.69 -0.41 7.07
CA GLY A 215 19.03 1.01 7.05
C GLY A 215 17.93 1.91 6.47
N THR A 216 18.18 3.22 6.43
CA THR A 216 17.20 4.23 5.97
C THR A 216 17.48 4.68 4.54
N LYS A 217 16.45 5.23 3.86
CA LYS A 217 16.57 5.84 2.53
C LYS A 217 17.71 6.85 2.44
N LEU A 218 17.86 7.71 3.46
CA LEU A 218 18.95 8.69 3.53
C LEU A 218 20.34 8.05 3.57
N LYS A 219 20.51 6.95 4.31
CA LYS A 219 21.81 6.25 4.42
C LYS A 219 22.16 5.50 3.13
N ASN A 220 21.17 4.80 2.56
CA ASN A 220 21.39 3.95 1.39
C ASN A 220 21.42 4.74 0.07
N HIS A 221 20.62 5.81 -0.03
CA HIS A 221 20.42 6.58 -1.27
C HIS A 221 20.45 8.11 -1.03
N PRO A 222 21.55 8.65 -0.47
CA PRO A 222 21.61 10.04 -0.01
C PRO A 222 21.33 11.07 -1.11
N LYS A 223 21.83 10.83 -2.33
CA LYS A 223 21.62 11.72 -3.48
C LYS A 223 20.15 11.81 -3.90
N LEU A 224 19.49 10.66 -4.02
CA LEU A 224 18.07 10.59 -4.39
C LEU A 224 17.16 11.14 -3.27
N ASP A 225 17.45 10.82 -2.01
CA ASP A 225 16.70 11.34 -0.86
C ASP A 225 16.79 12.87 -0.77
N THR A 226 17.99 13.43 -0.98
CA THR A 226 18.21 14.88 -1.02
C THR A 226 17.43 15.52 -2.17
N LYS A 227 17.52 14.96 -3.39
CA LYS A 227 16.77 15.44 -4.56
C LYS A 227 15.26 15.43 -4.31
N HIS A 228 14.73 14.34 -3.76
CA HIS A 228 13.33 14.24 -3.39
C HIS A 228 12.91 15.31 -2.37
N LYS A 229 13.68 15.52 -1.30
CA LYS A 229 13.39 16.54 -0.27
C LYS A 229 13.35 17.95 -0.86
N VAL A 230 14.33 18.31 -1.69
CA VAL A 230 14.38 19.62 -2.37
C VAL A 230 13.14 19.83 -3.24
N LEU A 231 12.79 18.83 -4.05
CA LEU A 231 11.61 18.90 -4.93
C LEU A 231 10.31 18.98 -4.13
N LYS A 232 10.15 18.16 -3.10
CA LYS A 232 8.96 18.13 -2.24
C LYS A 232 8.73 19.49 -1.56
N ASN A 233 9.79 20.09 -1.01
CA ASN A 233 9.70 21.41 -0.39
C ASN A 233 9.27 22.47 -1.41
N SER A 234 9.89 22.47 -2.60
CA SER A 234 9.52 23.36 -3.70
C SER A 234 8.10 23.13 -4.22
N ALA A 235 7.60 21.89 -4.23
CA ALA A 235 6.27 21.55 -4.75
C ALA A 235 5.15 21.88 -3.75
N SER A 236 5.45 21.76 -2.45
CA SER A 236 4.49 22.01 -1.37
C SER A 236 4.05 23.47 -1.26
N SER A 237 4.91 24.42 -1.64
CA SER A 237 4.62 25.85 -1.65
C SER A 237 3.79 26.33 -2.84
N LEU A 238 3.47 25.45 -3.80
CA LEU A 238 2.79 25.85 -5.05
C LEU A 238 1.27 25.97 -4.97
N PHE A 239 0.65 25.50 -3.89
CA PHE A 239 -0.79 25.62 -3.74
C PHE A 239 -1.15 26.83 -2.90
N ASP A 240 -2.02 27.65 -3.45
CA ASP A 240 -2.50 28.88 -2.83
C ASP A 240 -3.96 29.09 -3.25
N LEU A 241 -4.88 29.20 -2.29
CA LEU A 241 -6.30 29.35 -2.61
C LEU A 241 -6.58 30.64 -3.39
N SER A 242 -5.81 31.70 -3.17
CA SER A 242 -6.05 33.01 -3.81
C SER A 242 -5.72 33.02 -5.30
N THR A 243 -4.81 32.14 -5.73
CA THR A 243 -4.36 32.01 -7.12
C THR A 243 -4.82 30.71 -7.78
N TYR A 244 -5.72 29.97 -7.14
CA TYR A 244 -6.17 28.66 -7.60
C TYR A 244 -6.98 28.79 -8.90
N ASN A 245 -6.60 27.99 -9.90
CA ASN A 245 -7.26 27.97 -11.20
C ASN A 245 -8.04 26.66 -11.37
N ALA A 246 -9.37 26.75 -11.39
CA ALA A 246 -10.27 25.61 -11.55
C ALA A 246 -10.32 25.06 -13.00
N LYS A 247 -9.15 24.88 -13.63
CA LYS A 247 -8.99 24.31 -14.97
C LYS A 247 -8.13 23.06 -14.92
N THR A 248 -8.42 22.13 -15.81
CA THR A 248 -7.56 20.97 -16.09
C THR A 248 -6.57 21.35 -17.18
N LYS A 249 -5.30 21.05 -16.97
CA LYS A 249 -4.24 21.24 -17.98
C LYS A 249 -4.20 20.07 -18.95
N SER A 250 -3.91 20.36 -20.21
CA SER A 250 -3.59 19.35 -21.22
C SER A 250 -2.27 18.65 -20.92
N ARG A 251 -2.13 17.40 -21.38
CA ARG A 251 -0.92 16.59 -21.21
C ARG A 251 0.24 17.16 -22.05
N SER A 252 1.30 17.64 -21.40
CA SER A 252 2.57 17.99 -22.04
C SER A 252 3.48 16.77 -22.21
N LYS A 253 4.49 16.85 -23.09
CA LYS A 253 5.53 15.81 -23.24
C LYS A 253 6.17 15.45 -21.90
N SER A 254 6.57 16.45 -21.11
CA SER A 254 7.17 16.23 -19.79
C SER A 254 6.20 15.56 -18.81
N SER A 255 4.92 15.95 -18.80
CA SER A 255 3.93 15.32 -17.91
C SER A 255 3.70 13.84 -18.27
N ARG A 256 3.69 13.50 -19.57
CA ARG A 256 3.58 12.11 -20.02
C ARG A 256 4.81 11.29 -19.62
N ASN A 257 6.01 11.85 -19.75
CA ASN A 257 7.24 11.17 -19.40
C ASN A 257 7.30 10.86 -17.89
N TYR A 258 7.05 11.86 -17.03
CA TYR A 258 7.05 11.62 -15.58
C TYR A 258 5.90 10.70 -15.13
N HIS A 259 4.78 10.69 -15.85
CA HIS A 259 3.70 9.75 -15.59
C HIS A 259 4.09 8.32 -15.96
N ALA A 260 4.74 8.11 -17.11
CA ALA A 260 5.28 6.81 -17.50
C ALA A 260 6.29 6.31 -16.46
N GLU A 261 7.27 7.13 -16.08
CA GLU A 261 8.24 6.81 -15.03
C GLU A 261 7.56 6.42 -13.70
N TYR A 262 6.50 7.14 -13.32
CA TYR A 262 5.71 6.83 -12.13
C TYR A 262 5.03 5.45 -12.22
N ILE A 263 4.48 5.09 -13.38
CA ILE A 263 3.82 3.80 -13.63
C ILE A 263 4.83 2.65 -13.68
N ASP A 264 5.97 2.86 -14.34
CA ASP A 264 7.05 1.87 -14.44
C ASP A 264 7.57 1.53 -13.05
N CYS A 265 7.80 2.54 -12.21
CA CYS A 265 8.18 2.36 -10.82
C CYS A 265 7.13 1.55 -10.02
N ILE A 266 5.82 1.70 -10.30
CA ILE A 266 4.77 0.90 -9.65
C ILE A 266 4.92 -0.57 -10.03
N GLY A 267 5.19 -0.87 -11.30
CA GLY A 267 5.41 -2.22 -11.80
C GLY A 267 6.61 -2.90 -11.15
N GLU A 268 7.76 -2.22 -11.16
CA GLU A 268 9.00 -2.71 -10.54
C GLU A 268 8.84 -2.94 -9.03
N LEU A 269 8.18 -2.01 -8.33
CA LEU A 269 7.87 -2.18 -6.91
C LEU A 269 6.95 -3.37 -6.65
N GLY A 270 6.10 -3.74 -7.60
CA GLY A 270 5.27 -4.94 -7.51
C GLY A 270 6.11 -6.20 -7.42
N LEU A 271 7.06 -6.36 -8.35
CA LEU A 271 7.95 -7.51 -8.41
C LEU A 271 8.83 -7.61 -7.15
N LEU A 272 9.56 -6.53 -6.83
CA LEU A 272 10.48 -6.53 -5.69
C LEU A 272 9.77 -6.78 -4.35
N LYS A 273 8.56 -6.24 -4.16
CA LYS A 273 7.79 -6.47 -2.93
C LYS A 273 7.29 -7.89 -2.82
N ALA A 274 6.91 -8.54 -3.94
CA ALA A 274 6.54 -9.94 -3.93
C ALA A 274 7.74 -10.84 -3.55
N ASP A 275 8.93 -10.56 -4.08
CA ASP A 275 10.14 -11.32 -3.73
C ASP A 275 10.50 -11.12 -2.25
N LEU A 276 10.44 -9.88 -1.75
CA LEU A 276 10.69 -9.59 -0.34
C LEU A 276 9.67 -10.26 0.58
N ASP A 277 8.38 -10.22 0.23
CA ASP A 277 7.31 -10.85 1.01
C ASP A 277 7.54 -12.36 1.10
N MET A 278 8.02 -13.03 0.05
CA MET A 278 8.38 -14.45 0.11
C MET A 278 9.50 -14.74 1.11
N ILE A 279 10.55 -13.92 1.13
CA ILE A 279 11.65 -14.09 2.08
C ILE A 279 11.16 -13.85 3.52
N ILE A 280 10.34 -12.82 3.74
CA ILE A 280 9.73 -12.54 5.05
C ILE A 280 8.85 -13.71 5.50
N ILE A 281 8.04 -14.28 4.59
CA ILE A 281 7.20 -15.45 4.86
C ILE A 281 8.07 -16.63 5.30
N GLN A 282 9.17 -16.88 4.60
CA GLN A 282 10.11 -17.95 4.95
C GLN A 282 10.70 -17.73 6.35
N PHE A 283 11.21 -16.52 6.65
CA PHE A 283 11.73 -16.21 7.99
C PHE A 283 10.69 -16.38 9.08
N LYS A 284 9.43 -15.98 8.85
CA LYS A 284 8.35 -16.18 9.82
C LYS A 284 8.11 -17.67 10.10
N LEU A 285 8.06 -18.49 9.05
CA LEU A 285 7.84 -19.93 9.17
C LEU A 285 9.01 -20.64 9.88
N ASP A 286 10.25 -20.23 9.61
CA ASP A 286 11.44 -20.79 10.27
C ASP A 286 11.56 -20.34 11.72
N CYS A 287 11.23 -19.07 12.00
CA CYS A 287 11.21 -18.52 13.35
C CYS A 287 10.13 -19.19 14.23
N ARG A 288 9.03 -19.69 13.65
CA ARG A 288 7.93 -20.33 14.38
C ARG A 288 7.49 -19.44 15.56
N ARG A 289 7.41 -19.99 16.77
CA ARG A 289 7.05 -19.27 18.01
C ARG A 289 8.27 -18.67 18.75
N ARG A 290 9.39 -18.46 18.06
CA ARG A 290 10.54 -17.73 18.61
C ARG A 290 10.34 -16.21 18.47
N HIS A 291 11.18 -15.44 19.15
CA HIS A 291 11.18 -13.98 19.07
C HIS A 291 11.89 -13.45 17.83
N GLU A 292 12.94 -14.15 17.39
CA GLU A 292 13.81 -13.72 16.29
C GLU A 292 14.73 -14.85 15.80
N ILE A 293 15.29 -14.62 14.62
CA ILE A 293 16.53 -15.21 14.12
C ILE A 293 17.60 -14.15 14.33
N ILE A 294 18.57 -14.43 15.20
CA ILE A 294 19.58 -13.45 15.67
C ILE A 294 20.26 -12.78 14.48
N ASP A 295 20.35 -11.44 14.54
CA ASP A 295 20.91 -10.54 13.52
C ASP A 295 20.30 -10.59 12.11
N VAL A 296 19.23 -11.36 11.92
CA VAL A 296 18.58 -11.57 10.62
C VAL A 296 17.16 -11.01 10.60
N PHE A 297 16.29 -11.49 11.47
CA PHE A 297 14.87 -11.17 11.40
C PHE A 297 14.18 -11.23 12.77
N LYS A 298 13.50 -10.15 13.13
CA LYS A 298 12.67 -10.06 14.33
C LYS A 298 11.22 -10.41 14.00
N TYR A 299 10.62 -11.27 14.82
CA TYR A 299 9.23 -11.69 14.69
C TYR A 299 8.61 -11.95 16.05
N LEU A 300 8.34 -10.85 16.77
CA LEU A 300 7.82 -10.87 18.13
C LEU A 300 6.29 -10.71 18.11
N ARG A 301 5.58 -11.67 18.70
CA ARG A 301 4.13 -11.62 18.91
C ARG A 301 3.83 -11.68 20.39
N THR A 302 3.09 -10.71 20.92
CA THR A 302 2.75 -10.61 22.35
C THR A 302 1.26 -10.34 22.54
N ASP A 303 0.69 -10.81 23.64
CA ASP A 303 -0.71 -10.61 24.06
C ASP A 303 -0.84 -9.61 25.22
N ASN A 304 0.27 -9.10 25.73
CA ASN A 304 0.34 -8.14 26.83
C ASN A 304 0.60 -6.70 26.36
N GLY A 305 0.36 -6.41 25.08
CA GLY A 305 0.56 -5.08 24.52
C GLY A 305 -0.34 -4.04 25.22
N THR A 306 0.12 -2.79 25.22
CA THR A 306 -0.65 -1.66 25.72
C THR A 306 -0.81 -0.62 24.61
N LYS A 307 -1.97 0.03 24.55
CA LYS A 307 -2.18 1.21 23.70
C LYS A 307 -3.02 2.25 24.44
N PHE A 308 -2.87 3.49 24.04
CA PHE A 308 -3.72 4.57 24.52
C PHE A 308 -5.11 4.50 23.85
N ASP A 309 -6.17 4.53 24.66
CA ASP A 309 -7.56 4.62 24.22
C ASP A 309 -7.91 6.03 23.78
N LYS A 310 -7.53 6.35 22.54
CA LYS A 310 -7.80 7.66 21.97
C LYS A 310 -9.30 7.91 21.83
N ASP A 311 -10.06 6.90 21.45
CA ASP A 311 -11.50 7.04 21.18
C ASP A 311 -12.27 7.22 22.49
N GLY A 312 -11.95 6.43 23.52
CA GLY A 312 -12.47 6.63 24.86
C GLY A 312 -12.10 8.01 25.42
N PHE A 313 -10.83 8.42 25.32
CA PHE A 313 -10.39 9.72 25.84
C PHE A 313 -11.15 10.89 25.20
N ASN A 314 -11.39 10.82 23.90
CA ASN A 314 -12.09 11.86 23.14
C ASN A 314 -13.56 12.04 23.57
N THR A 315 -14.15 11.08 24.29
CA THR A 315 -15.49 11.26 24.87
C THR A 315 -15.50 12.35 25.94
N ASN A 316 -14.38 12.57 26.64
CA ASN A 316 -14.20 13.69 27.55
C ASN A 316 -13.75 14.94 26.80
N LYS A 317 -14.70 15.61 26.14
CA LYS A 317 -14.43 16.77 25.27
C LYS A 317 -13.53 17.81 25.96
N ARG A 318 -13.82 18.23 27.19
CA ARG A 318 -13.07 19.30 27.86
C ARG A 318 -11.58 18.99 27.97
N LYS A 319 -11.20 17.78 28.41
CA LYS A 319 -9.79 17.38 28.51
C LYS A 319 -9.19 17.05 27.14
N ALA A 320 -9.97 16.44 26.26
CA ALA A 320 -9.52 16.06 24.93
C ALA A 320 -9.12 17.25 24.06
N TYR A 321 -9.80 18.38 24.23
CA TYR A 321 -9.60 19.61 23.46
C TYR A 321 -8.64 20.64 24.11
N ASP A 322 -7.89 20.26 25.15
CA ASP A 322 -6.91 21.15 25.80
C ASP A 322 -5.70 21.41 24.89
N ALA A 323 -5.42 22.68 24.61
CA ALA A 323 -4.39 23.11 23.67
C ALA A 323 -2.97 22.61 23.99
N ARG A 324 -2.68 22.18 25.23
CA ARG A 324 -1.38 21.64 25.61
C ARG A 324 -1.05 20.32 24.89
N TRP A 325 -2.05 19.50 24.63
CA TRP A 325 -1.87 18.19 24.00
C TRP A 325 -2.82 17.95 22.84
N PHE A 326 -3.61 18.94 22.47
CA PHE A 326 -4.50 18.90 21.32
C PHE A 326 -3.96 19.76 20.18
N TYR A 327 -4.05 19.26 18.95
CA TYR A 327 -3.63 20.01 17.78
C TYR A 327 -4.57 19.77 16.60
N SER A 328 -4.70 20.77 15.74
CA SER A 328 -5.20 20.59 14.39
C SER A 328 -4.13 21.05 13.42
N ASN A 329 -3.86 20.25 12.40
CA ASN A 329 -2.98 20.68 11.32
C ASN A 329 -3.75 21.64 10.40
N ASN A 330 -3.04 22.51 9.69
CA ASN A 330 -3.67 23.36 8.69
C ASN A 330 -4.27 22.50 7.56
N PRO A 331 -5.43 22.91 6.99
CA PRO A 331 -5.95 22.29 5.79
C PRO A 331 -4.90 22.26 4.68
N SER A 332 -4.83 21.17 3.93
CA SER A 332 -3.88 21.00 2.84
C SER A 332 -4.55 20.34 1.63
N PRO A 333 -4.16 20.69 0.40
CA PRO A 333 -4.77 20.13 -0.79
C PRO A 333 -4.37 18.65 -1.00
N SER A 334 -5.35 17.80 -1.28
CA SER A 334 -5.16 16.37 -1.52
C SER A 334 -4.75 16.12 -2.97
N PHE A 335 -3.45 15.96 -3.20
CA PHE A 335 -2.88 15.69 -4.52
C PHE A 335 -2.69 14.21 -4.78
N SER A 336 -3.09 13.77 -5.98
CA SER A 336 -2.98 12.39 -6.44
C SER A 336 -2.40 12.31 -7.85
N VAL A 337 -1.70 11.21 -8.12
CA VAL A 337 -1.27 10.80 -9.46
C VAL A 337 -2.09 9.58 -9.85
N SER A 338 -2.57 9.54 -11.08
CA SER A 338 -3.31 8.42 -11.63
C SER A 338 -2.41 7.19 -11.75
N ASN A 339 -2.83 6.08 -11.14
CA ASN A 339 -2.18 4.78 -11.33
C ASN A 339 -2.48 4.16 -12.70
N ALA A 340 -3.28 4.83 -13.53
CA ALA A 340 -3.71 4.37 -14.84
C ALA A 340 -3.17 5.30 -15.93
N ILE A 341 -2.85 4.74 -17.10
CA ILE A 341 -2.32 5.46 -18.25
C ILE A 341 -3.36 6.38 -18.94
N GLY A 342 -4.63 6.24 -18.57
CA GLY A 342 -5.77 6.96 -19.13
C GLY A 342 -6.31 6.32 -20.40
N TYR A 343 -7.31 6.97 -21.02
CA TYR A 343 -7.68 6.68 -22.40
C TYR A 343 -6.53 7.16 -23.29
N GLN A 344 -6.05 6.29 -24.18
CA GLN A 344 -5.00 6.63 -25.15
C GLN A 344 -5.58 7.36 -26.35
#